data_AF-A0A807ZFV4-F1
#
_entry.id   AF-A0A807ZFV4-F1
#
_cell.length_a   1.000
_cell.length_b   1.000
_cell.length_c   1.000
_cell.angle_alpha   90.00
_cell.angle_beta   90.00
_cell.angle_gamma   90.00
#
_symmetry.space_group_name_H-M   'P 1'
#
loop_
_entity.id
_entity.type
_entity.pdbx_description
1 polymer ?
#
loop_
_entity_poly.entity_id
_entity_poly.type
_entity_poly.pdbx_seq_one_letter_code
_entity_poly.pdbx_strand_id
1 'polypeptide(L)'
;MDEKKIFEFLTDGYAIAAVVTAILFYFTIRGQKRSANTAMHLTRVCAACALVMAISLCARELVDKFGATFINPRYINIFQHVAIVLILIRESFLGIDRFCDHLVRTSGDATSARIVSRLLKASICLCAILFFGEYMGISFAGLLTFGGIGGIAIGLAGKNILGNFFSGLMLYFDRPFNIGDWIKSPDRNIEGTVVEIGWRMSKIMTFEHYPVYVPNDIFSSICIENVGRIANYRIKLQIGLRYEDADRIQAVADALKKMLHDEPRIDKGQEILVVFNEFASSSLNILIYCYAKTTNWAQFMQTQHDVYLGIVSVVHGLGADFAFPTQTLYLEKDENKPE
;
A
#
# COMPACT_ATOMS: atom_id res chain seq x y z
N MET A 1 -1.58 60.96 39.25
CA MET A 1 -0.91 59.91 38.46
C MET A 1 0.57 60.25 38.48
N ASP A 2 1.40 59.39 39.04
CA ASP A 2 2.78 59.72 39.42
C ASP A 2 3.68 59.73 38.16
N GLU A 3 4.01 60.90 37.62
CA GLU A 3 4.80 61.03 36.37
C GLU A 3 6.13 60.26 36.43
N LYS A 4 6.70 60.14 37.64
CA LYS A 4 7.93 59.39 37.91
C LYS A 4 7.77 57.88 37.66
N LYS A 5 6.61 57.31 38.02
CA LYS A 5 6.29 55.89 37.76
C LYS A 5 6.05 55.60 36.29
N ILE A 6 5.47 56.56 35.55
CA ILE A 6 5.28 56.45 34.10
C ILE A 6 6.64 56.51 33.40
N PHE A 7 7.52 57.42 33.80
CA PHE A 7 8.85 57.54 33.23
C PHE A 7 9.71 56.28 33.50
N GLU A 8 9.69 55.75 34.72
CA GLU A 8 10.37 54.47 35.05
C GLU A 8 9.83 53.29 34.23
N PHE A 9 8.51 53.18 34.06
CA PHE A 9 7.88 52.14 33.24
C PHE A 9 8.27 52.23 31.75
N LEU A 10 8.34 53.45 31.20
CA LEU A 10 8.76 53.67 29.81
C LEU A 10 10.23 53.36 29.57
N THR A 11 11.07 53.41 30.62
CA THR A 11 12.50 53.08 30.56
C THR A 11 12.81 51.62 30.92
N ASP A 12 11.83 50.84 31.40
CA ASP A 12 12.03 49.41 31.66
C ASP A 12 12.27 48.64 30.37
N GLY A 13 13.17 47.65 30.43
CA GLY A 13 13.56 46.84 29.28
C GLY A 13 12.38 46.12 28.58
N TYR A 14 11.28 45.86 29.29
CA TYR A 14 10.11 45.18 28.73
C TYR A 14 9.27 46.08 27.82
N ALA A 15 9.07 47.36 28.16
CA ALA A 15 8.35 48.33 27.31
C ALA A 15 9.09 48.54 25.98
N ILE A 16 10.42 48.64 26.05
CA ILE A 16 11.29 48.74 24.88
C ILE A 16 11.21 47.43 24.07
N ALA A 17 11.27 46.26 24.70
CA ALA A 17 11.14 44.97 24.03
C ALA A 17 9.79 44.79 23.32
N ALA A 18 8.68 45.25 23.91
CA ALA A 18 7.36 45.17 23.28
C ALA A 18 7.23 46.08 22.05
N VAL A 19 7.75 47.31 22.13
CA VAL A 19 7.78 48.25 20.99
C VAL A 19 8.67 47.71 19.86
N VAL A 20 9.86 47.20 20.18
CA VAL A 20 10.78 46.59 19.21
C VAL A 20 10.12 45.36 18.55
N THR A 21 9.45 44.51 19.32
CA THR A 21 8.76 43.33 18.79
C THR A 21 7.57 43.71 17.91
N ALA A 22 6.82 44.75 18.25
CA ALA A 22 5.72 45.28 17.44
C ALA A 22 6.22 45.86 16.11
N ILE A 23 7.36 46.57 16.13
CA ILE A 23 8.01 47.10 14.94
C ILE A 23 8.50 45.94 14.03
N LEU A 24 9.17 44.94 14.60
CA LEU A 24 9.59 43.74 13.86
C LEU A 24 8.41 43.01 13.24
N PHE A 25 7.30 42.85 13.99
CA PHE A 25 6.06 42.26 13.48
C PHE A 25 5.48 43.08 12.31
N TYR A 26 5.42 44.41 12.44
CA TYR A 26 4.97 45.30 11.37
C TYR A 26 5.81 45.14 10.09
N PHE A 27 7.14 45.06 10.22
CA PHE A 27 8.02 44.83 9.08
C PHE A 27 7.85 43.45 8.45
N THR A 28 7.61 42.41 9.24
CA THR A 28 7.30 41.08 8.68
C THR A 28 6.03 41.08 7.84
N ILE A 29 4.97 41.79 8.27
CA ILE A 29 3.72 41.92 7.50
C ILE A 29 3.90 42.79 6.25
N ARG A 30 4.67 43.88 6.34
CA ARG A 30 4.84 44.85 5.25
C ARG A 30 5.79 44.36 4.15
N GLY A 31 6.82 43.58 4.49
CA GLY A 31 7.81 43.04 3.54
C GLY A 31 7.29 41.97 2.56
N GLN A 32 5.99 41.72 2.55
CA GLN A 32 5.43 40.42 2.15
C GLN A 32 4.59 40.40 0.88
N LYS A 33 4.50 41.52 0.15
CA LYS A 33 3.84 41.54 -1.17
C LYS A 33 4.57 40.73 -2.26
N ARG A 34 5.72 40.08 -1.98
CA ARG A 34 6.61 39.57 -3.04
C ARG A 34 7.07 38.11 -2.98
N SER A 35 6.82 37.33 -1.93
CA SER A 35 7.23 35.92 -1.94
C SER A 35 6.37 35.04 -1.02
N ALA A 36 5.94 33.89 -1.54
CA ALA A 36 5.04 32.93 -0.90
C ALA A 36 5.83 31.72 -0.36
N ASN A 37 6.91 31.96 0.38
CA ASN A 37 7.76 30.87 0.89
C ASN A 37 7.27 30.36 2.26
N THR A 38 7.35 29.04 2.49
CA THR A 38 7.03 28.37 3.77
C THR A 38 7.81 28.95 4.95
N ALA A 39 9.06 29.37 4.73
CA ALA A 39 9.89 30.04 5.74
C ALA A 39 9.23 31.33 6.28
N MET A 40 8.47 32.04 5.46
CA MET A 40 7.84 33.31 5.84
C MET A 40 6.59 33.10 6.70
N HIS A 41 5.96 31.93 6.65
CA HIS A 41 4.91 31.56 7.60
C HIS A 41 5.46 31.34 8.99
N LEU A 42 6.58 30.61 9.08
CA LEU A 42 7.23 30.36 10.36
C LEU A 42 7.66 31.66 11.00
N THR A 43 8.26 32.57 10.22
CA THR A 43 8.62 33.91 10.70
C THR A 43 7.42 34.72 11.18
N ARG A 44 6.27 34.68 10.48
CA ARG A 44 5.03 35.36 10.91
C ARG A 44 4.50 34.81 12.22
N VAL A 45 4.43 33.48 12.34
CA VAL A 45 3.94 32.79 13.54
C VAL A 45 4.84 33.15 14.72
N CYS A 46 6.15 33.02 14.57
CA CYS A 46 7.11 33.38 15.62
C CYS A 46 6.98 34.86 16.02
N ALA A 47 6.87 35.78 15.05
CA ALA A 47 6.75 37.20 15.34
C ALA A 47 5.41 37.56 16.01
N ALA A 48 4.30 36.93 15.60
CA ALA A 48 2.99 37.12 16.22
C ALA A 48 2.95 36.59 17.66
N CYS A 49 3.50 35.39 17.90
CA CYS A 49 3.61 34.82 19.24
C CYS A 49 4.54 35.66 20.13
N ALA A 50 5.68 36.11 19.61
CA ALA A 50 6.60 37.00 20.32
C ALA A 50 5.92 38.32 20.72
N LEU A 51 5.12 38.90 19.82
CA LEU A 51 4.36 40.12 20.11
C LEU A 51 3.35 39.90 21.24
N VAL A 52 2.58 38.81 21.21
CA VAL A 52 1.62 38.47 22.27
C VAL A 52 2.33 38.23 23.61
N MET A 53 3.49 37.55 23.60
CA MET A 53 4.31 37.37 24.80
C MET A 53 4.80 38.71 25.35
N ALA A 54 5.32 39.59 24.51
CA ALA A 54 5.82 40.90 24.93
C ALA A 54 4.70 41.79 25.49
N ILE A 55 3.52 41.79 24.86
CA ILE A 55 2.33 42.50 25.36
C ILE A 55 1.92 41.96 26.74
N SER A 56 1.93 40.63 26.94
CA SER A 56 1.57 40.03 28.23
C SER A 56 2.58 40.36 29.35
N LEU A 57 3.87 40.48 29.01
CA LEU A 57 4.93 40.86 29.96
C LEU A 57 4.76 42.32 30.39
N CYS A 58 4.57 43.24 29.43
CA CYS A 58 4.26 44.63 29.74
C CYS A 58 2.97 44.77 30.56
N ALA A 59 1.93 44.01 30.24
CA ALA A 59 0.67 44.04 30.98
C ALA A 59 0.84 43.60 32.45
N ARG A 60 1.67 42.57 32.71
CA ARG A 60 2.00 42.13 34.08
C ARG A 60 2.75 43.20 34.85
N GLU A 61 3.81 43.75 34.27
CA GLU A 61 4.63 44.76 34.93
C GLU A 61 3.84 46.05 35.21
N LEU A 62 2.93 46.43 34.32
CA LEU A 62 2.02 47.56 34.55
C LEU A 62 1.08 47.30 35.73
N VAL A 63 0.55 46.08 35.87
CA VAL A 63 -0.28 45.69 37.02
C VAL A 63 0.51 45.74 38.32
N ASP A 64 1.75 45.23 38.31
CA ASP A 64 2.63 45.19 39.49
C ASP A 64 3.08 46.59 39.92
N LYS A 65 3.50 47.47 38.99
CA LYS A 65 4.00 48.83 39.29
C LYS A 65 2.89 49.82 39.68
N PHE A 66 1.72 49.72 39.05
CA PHE A 66 0.60 50.64 39.31
C PHE A 66 -0.37 50.12 40.38
N GLY A 67 -0.09 48.95 40.98
CA GLY A 67 -0.87 48.41 42.09
C GLY A 67 -2.31 48.11 41.73
N ALA A 68 -2.57 47.75 40.47
CA ALA A 68 -3.90 47.46 39.94
C ALA A 68 -4.36 46.05 40.41
N THR A 69 -4.60 45.89 41.70
CA THR A 69 -5.03 44.63 42.34
C THR A 69 -6.35 44.06 41.80
N PHE A 70 -7.09 44.83 41.00
CA PHE A 70 -8.31 44.39 40.32
C PHE A 70 -8.05 43.42 39.15
N ILE A 71 -6.86 43.45 38.52
CA ILE A 71 -6.51 42.57 37.39
C ILE A 71 -5.65 41.42 37.91
N ASN A 72 -6.25 40.25 38.07
CA ASN A 72 -5.51 39.05 38.48
C ASN A 72 -4.56 38.59 37.35
N PRO A 73 -3.24 38.41 37.62
CA PRO A 73 -2.27 37.91 36.64
C PRO A 73 -2.68 36.59 35.96
N ARG A 74 -3.52 35.79 36.63
CA ARG A 74 -4.12 34.57 36.06
C ARG A 74 -4.93 34.85 34.79
N TYR A 75 -5.70 35.94 34.74
CA TYR A 75 -6.48 36.28 33.55
C TYR A 75 -5.56 36.69 32.40
N ILE A 76 -4.49 37.46 32.68
CA ILE A 76 -3.48 37.84 31.69
C ILE A 76 -2.86 36.59 31.05
N ASN A 77 -2.52 35.59 31.86
CA ASN A 77 -1.99 34.32 31.35
C ASN A 77 -3.01 33.59 30.48
N ILE A 78 -4.27 33.47 30.91
CA ILE A 78 -5.32 32.81 30.11
C ILE A 78 -5.50 33.53 28.76
N PHE A 79 -5.59 34.86 28.76
CA PHE A 79 -5.69 35.66 27.54
C PHE A 79 -4.47 35.48 26.63
N GLN A 80 -3.25 35.46 27.18
CA GLN A 80 -2.02 35.23 26.43
C GLN A 80 -2.06 33.86 25.72
N HIS A 81 -2.40 32.79 26.45
CA HIS A 81 -2.44 31.44 25.88
C HIS A 81 -3.53 31.33 24.80
N VAL A 82 -4.74 31.83 25.07
CA VAL A 82 -5.84 31.83 24.09
C VAL A 82 -5.45 32.61 22.83
N ALA A 83 -4.82 33.78 22.97
CA ALA A 83 -4.35 34.57 21.83
C ALA A 83 -3.30 33.84 20.99
N ILE A 84 -2.32 33.18 21.63
CA ILE A 84 -1.31 32.36 20.95
C ILE A 84 -1.98 31.21 20.18
N VAL A 85 -2.94 30.50 20.79
CA VAL A 85 -3.66 29.40 20.15
C VAL A 85 -4.44 29.87 18.93
N LEU A 86 -5.17 30.97 19.04
CA LEU A 86 -5.95 31.52 17.92
C LEU A 86 -5.04 31.96 16.76
N ILE A 87 -3.87 32.53 17.07
CA ILE A 87 -2.85 32.87 16.07
C ILE A 87 -2.33 31.61 15.38
N LEU A 88 -1.99 30.56 16.14
CA LEU A 88 -1.51 29.29 15.60
C LEU A 88 -2.55 28.62 14.70
N ILE A 89 -3.82 28.58 15.12
CA ILE A 89 -4.93 28.04 14.32
C ILE A 89 -5.08 28.85 13.02
N ARG A 90 -5.14 30.19 13.12
CA ARG A 90 -5.32 31.07 11.97
C ARG A 90 -4.19 30.90 10.95
N GLU A 91 -2.93 30.93 11.39
CA GLU A 91 -1.79 30.79 10.48
C GLU A 91 -1.71 29.38 9.89
N SER A 92 -2.07 28.35 10.65
CA SER A 92 -2.15 26.99 10.12
C SER A 92 -3.26 26.84 9.09
N PHE A 93 -4.43 27.45 9.30
CA PHE A 93 -5.54 27.44 8.34
C PHE A 93 -5.15 28.15 7.04
N LEU A 94 -4.50 29.31 7.14
CA LEU A 94 -3.95 30.03 5.99
C LEU A 94 -2.85 29.23 5.26
N GLY A 95 -2.08 28.42 6.00
CA GLY A 95 -1.12 27.48 5.42
C GLY A 95 -1.80 26.36 4.64
N ILE A 96 -2.81 25.74 5.24
CA ILE A 96 -3.63 24.68 4.61
C ILE A 96 -4.31 25.21 3.34
N ASP A 97 -4.94 26.38 3.40
CA ASP A 97 -5.64 26.94 2.24
C ASP A 97 -4.67 27.22 1.09
N ARG A 98 -3.48 27.77 1.38
CA ARG A 98 -2.45 27.97 0.36
C ARG A 98 -1.94 26.65 -0.23
N PHE A 99 -1.72 25.65 0.60
CA PHE A 99 -1.30 24.32 0.16
C PHE A 99 -2.37 23.67 -0.72
N CYS A 100 -3.63 23.74 -0.32
CA CYS A 100 -4.75 23.23 -1.10
C CYS A 100 -4.94 23.99 -2.41
N ASP A 101 -4.83 25.32 -2.42
CA ASP A 101 -4.89 26.12 -3.66
C ASP A 101 -3.76 25.75 -4.62
N HIS A 102 -2.56 25.48 -4.10
CA HIS A 102 -1.45 24.98 -4.89
C HIS A 102 -1.74 23.60 -5.46
N LEU A 103 -2.31 22.68 -4.67
CA LEU A 103 -2.73 21.36 -5.15
C LEU A 103 -3.80 21.47 -6.25
N VAL A 104 -4.83 22.31 -6.08
CA VAL A 104 -5.89 22.50 -7.09
C VAL A 104 -5.33 23.00 -8.41
N ARG A 105 -4.36 23.92 -8.37
CA ARG A 105 -3.70 24.42 -9.60
C ARG A 105 -2.90 23.34 -10.32
N THR A 106 -2.37 22.36 -9.60
CA THR A 106 -1.53 21.30 -10.16
C THR A 106 -2.35 20.07 -10.60
N SER A 107 -3.35 19.66 -9.82
CA SER A 107 -4.14 18.44 -10.06
C SER A 107 -5.50 18.67 -10.72
N GLY A 108 -6.02 19.91 -10.70
CA GLY A 108 -7.33 20.25 -11.25
C GLY A 108 -8.54 19.80 -10.41
N ASP A 109 -8.35 19.06 -9.31
CA ASP A 109 -9.46 18.57 -8.47
C ASP A 109 -9.70 19.47 -7.25
N ALA A 110 -10.59 20.45 -7.43
CA ALA A 110 -11.02 21.37 -6.38
C ALA A 110 -11.86 20.71 -5.27
N THR A 111 -12.45 19.55 -5.52
CA THR A 111 -13.34 18.87 -4.56
C THR A 111 -12.52 18.12 -3.53
N SER A 112 -11.58 17.29 -3.99
CA SER A 112 -10.67 16.53 -3.11
C SER A 112 -9.84 17.46 -2.23
N ALA A 113 -9.30 18.55 -2.81
CA ALA A 113 -8.52 19.53 -2.05
C ALA A 113 -9.34 20.20 -0.93
N ARG A 114 -10.63 20.51 -1.18
CA ARG A 114 -11.52 21.08 -0.16
C ARG A 114 -11.81 20.10 0.97
N ILE A 115 -12.03 18.82 0.65
CA ILE A 115 -12.25 17.79 1.67
C ILE A 115 -11.00 17.64 2.55
N VAL A 116 -9.82 17.58 1.94
CA VAL A 116 -8.54 17.52 2.66
C VAL A 116 -8.35 18.76 3.54
N SER A 117 -8.63 19.97 3.04
CA SER A 117 -8.57 21.21 3.83
C SER A 117 -9.46 21.13 5.07
N ARG A 118 -10.72 20.69 4.91
CA ARG A 118 -11.67 20.55 6.02
C ARG A 118 -11.18 19.54 7.06
N LEU A 119 -10.67 18.39 6.62
CA LEU A 119 -10.14 17.37 7.52
C LEU A 119 -8.93 17.87 8.31
N LEU A 120 -7.96 18.50 7.64
CA LEU A 120 -6.78 19.06 8.30
C LEU A 120 -7.16 20.16 9.31
N LYS A 121 -8.07 21.07 8.93
CA LYS A 121 -8.56 22.13 9.82
C LYS A 121 -9.27 21.56 11.05
N ALA A 122 -10.11 20.54 10.86
CA ALA A 122 -10.79 19.84 11.97
C ALA A 122 -9.78 19.18 12.91
N SER A 123 -8.76 18.49 12.37
CA SER A 123 -7.69 17.87 13.16
C SER A 123 -6.90 18.91 13.97
N ILE A 124 -6.58 20.07 13.38
CA ILE A 124 -5.89 21.16 14.10
C ILE A 124 -6.76 21.71 15.23
N CYS A 125 -8.05 21.93 14.99
CA CYS A 125 -8.97 22.35 16.05
C CYS A 125 -9.04 21.32 17.18
N LEU A 126 -9.13 20.03 16.84
CA LEU A 126 -9.15 18.94 17.83
C LEU A 126 -7.87 18.95 18.68
N CYS A 127 -6.69 19.01 18.05
CA CYS A 127 -5.42 19.11 18.75
C CYS A 127 -5.35 20.37 19.64
N ALA A 128 -5.80 21.52 19.15
CA ALA A 128 -5.81 22.75 19.93
C ALA A 128 -6.69 22.62 21.19
N ILE A 129 -7.87 22.01 21.09
CA ILE A 129 -8.73 21.76 22.25
C ILE A 129 -8.06 20.81 23.25
N LEU A 130 -7.43 19.73 22.77
CA LEU A 130 -6.77 18.74 23.63
C LEU A 130 -5.58 19.34 24.40
N PHE A 131 -4.72 20.12 23.74
CA PHE A 131 -3.52 20.69 24.37
C PHE A 131 -3.81 21.93 25.21
N PHE A 132 -4.82 22.74 24.85
CA PHE A 132 -5.07 24.02 25.52
C PHE A 132 -6.34 24.05 26.38
N GLY A 133 -7.15 22.98 26.36
CA GLY A 133 -8.35 22.87 27.18
C GLY A 133 -8.05 22.92 28.68
N GLU A 134 -6.88 22.45 29.12
CA GLU A 134 -6.47 22.49 30.53
C GLU A 134 -6.39 23.92 31.09
N TYR A 135 -5.88 24.87 30.30
CA TYR A 135 -5.82 26.29 30.69
C TYR A 135 -7.20 26.91 30.90
N MET A 136 -8.24 26.34 30.27
CA MET A 136 -9.63 26.77 30.42
C MET A 136 -10.36 26.05 31.56
N GLY A 137 -9.64 25.25 32.36
CA GLY A 137 -10.21 24.51 33.49
C GLY A 137 -10.91 23.20 33.09
N ILE A 138 -10.72 22.74 31.85
CA ILE A 138 -11.18 21.42 31.41
C ILE A 138 -10.20 20.37 31.95
N SER A 139 -10.69 19.28 32.53
CA SER A 139 -9.82 18.22 33.03
C SER A 139 -9.00 17.61 31.89
N PHE A 140 -7.67 17.71 31.98
CA PHE A 140 -6.76 17.07 31.03
C PHE A 140 -7.01 15.57 30.95
N ALA A 141 -7.23 14.90 32.09
CA ALA A 141 -7.57 13.49 32.16
C ALA A 141 -8.86 13.13 31.37
N GLY A 142 -9.90 13.96 31.46
CA GLY A 142 -11.15 13.76 30.71
C GLY A 142 -10.96 13.95 29.21
N LEU A 143 -10.21 14.98 28.79
CA LEU A 143 -9.87 15.23 27.38
C LEU A 143 -9.01 14.12 26.79
N LEU A 144 -8.02 13.64 27.55
CA LEU A 144 -7.16 12.54 27.13
C LEU A 144 -7.95 11.23 27.02
N THR A 145 -8.87 10.97 27.94
CA THR A 145 -9.76 9.80 27.88
C THR A 145 -10.68 9.87 26.66
N PHE A 146 -11.33 11.01 26.42
CA PHE A 146 -12.20 11.23 25.26
C PHE A 146 -11.41 11.11 23.94
N GLY A 147 -10.26 11.80 23.85
CA GLY A 147 -9.37 11.76 22.69
C GLY A 147 -8.78 10.37 22.45
N GLY A 148 -8.43 9.64 23.51
CA GLY A 148 -7.90 8.28 23.43
C GLY A 148 -8.92 7.28 22.90
N ILE A 149 -10.14 7.27 23.45
CA ILE A 149 -11.23 6.40 22.96
C ILE A 149 -11.58 6.76 21.51
N GLY A 150 -11.72 8.05 21.20
CA GLY A 150 -11.97 8.53 19.84
C GLY A 150 -10.86 8.15 18.86
N GLY A 151 -9.60 8.28 19.28
CA GLY A 151 -8.42 7.91 18.49
C GLY A 151 -8.36 6.41 18.18
N ILE A 152 -8.66 5.56 19.16
CA ILE A 152 -8.74 4.10 18.96
C ILE A 152 -9.84 3.75 17.96
N ALA A 153 -11.03 4.35 18.09
CA ALA A 153 -12.14 4.12 17.16
C ALA A 153 -11.78 4.54 15.73
N ILE A 154 -11.16 5.70 15.55
CA ILE A 154 -10.68 6.19 14.24
C ILE A 154 -9.58 5.26 13.69
N GLY A 155 -8.65 4.81 14.52
CA GLY A 155 -7.57 3.89 14.12
C GLY A 155 -8.09 2.53 13.65
N LEU A 156 -9.05 1.96 14.38
CA LEU A 156 -9.74 0.73 13.99
C LEU A 156 -10.50 0.90 12.67
N ALA A 157 -11.23 2.01 12.50
CA ALA A 157 -11.92 2.33 11.25
C ALA A 157 -10.96 2.54 10.07
N GLY A 158 -9.79 3.13 10.33
CA GLY A 158 -8.75 3.42 9.34
C GLY A 158 -7.79 2.26 9.05
N LYS A 159 -7.93 1.12 9.73
CA LYS A 159 -7.00 -0.03 9.65
C LYS A 159 -6.71 -0.45 8.21
N ASN A 160 -7.74 -0.55 7.37
CA ASN A 160 -7.59 -0.99 5.98
C ASN A 160 -6.81 0.03 5.14
N ILE A 161 -7.03 1.34 5.35
CA ILE A 161 -6.32 2.38 4.59
C ILE A 161 -4.83 2.36 4.94
N LEU A 162 -4.51 2.29 6.24
CA LEU A 162 -3.14 2.20 6.72
C LEU A 162 -2.47 0.90 6.26
N GLY A 163 -3.18 -0.23 6.31
CA GLY A 163 -2.70 -1.51 5.80
C GLY A 163 -2.29 -1.42 4.34
N ASN A 164 -3.15 -0.86 3.49
CA ASN A 164 -2.84 -0.68 2.06
C ASN A 164 -1.63 0.23 1.83
N PHE A 165 -1.49 1.31 2.60
CA PHE A 165 -0.34 2.20 2.52
C PHE A 165 0.97 1.49 2.89
N PHE A 166 1.01 0.80 4.04
CA PHE A 166 2.21 0.10 4.48
C PHE A 166 2.56 -1.08 3.57
N SER A 167 1.57 -1.84 3.09
CA SER A 167 1.81 -2.90 2.12
C SER A 167 2.30 -2.35 0.78
N GLY A 168 1.76 -1.22 0.31
CA GLY A 168 2.28 -0.53 -0.88
C GLY A 168 3.73 -0.09 -0.72
N LEU A 169 4.10 0.41 0.47
CA LEU A 169 5.48 0.75 0.80
C LEU A 169 6.39 -0.48 0.81
N MET A 170 5.93 -1.61 1.35
CA MET A 170 6.68 -2.88 1.34
C MET A 170 6.86 -3.42 -0.08
N LEU A 171 5.83 -3.34 -0.94
CA LEU A 171 5.96 -3.71 -2.36
C LEU A 171 7.06 -2.89 -3.07
N TYR A 172 7.19 -1.61 -2.72
CA TYR A 172 8.22 -0.74 -3.29
C TYR A 172 9.65 -1.14 -2.86
N PHE A 173 9.82 -1.54 -1.60
CA PHE A 173 11.12 -1.92 -1.04
C PHE A 173 11.51 -3.37 -1.35
N ASP A 174 10.63 -4.33 -1.07
CA ASP A 174 10.92 -5.76 -1.18
C ASP A 174 10.80 -6.27 -2.62
N ARG A 175 9.98 -5.60 -3.45
CA ARG A 175 9.77 -5.89 -4.87
C ARG A 175 9.60 -7.39 -5.21
N PRO A 176 8.62 -8.08 -4.58
CA PRO A 176 8.30 -9.47 -4.93
C PRO A 176 7.91 -9.62 -6.42
N PHE A 177 7.40 -8.55 -7.02
CA PHE A 177 7.14 -8.40 -8.45
C PHE A 177 7.40 -6.95 -8.89
N ASN A 178 7.65 -6.77 -10.19
CA ASN A 178 7.78 -5.47 -10.83
C ASN A 178 6.66 -5.23 -11.85
N ILE A 179 6.55 -3.99 -12.32
CA ILE A 179 5.72 -3.67 -13.48
C ILE A 179 6.21 -4.48 -14.68
N GLY A 180 5.29 -5.16 -15.36
CA GLY A 180 5.56 -6.08 -16.47
C GLY A 180 5.66 -7.56 -16.06
N ASP A 181 5.80 -7.87 -14.77
CA ASP A 181 5.82 -9.27 -14.31
C ASP A 181 4.40 -9.88 -14.43
N TRP A 182 4.32 -11.11 -14.94
CA TRP A 182 3.14 -11.95 -14.78
C TRP A 182 3.14 -12.56 -13.39
N ILE A 183 2.12 -12.23 -12.61
CA ILE A 183 1.89 -12.78 -11.27
C ILE A 183 0.61 -13.60 -11.24
N LYS A 184 0.59 -14.61 -10.36
CA LYS A 184 -0.62 -15.34 -9.99
C LYS A 184 -0.62 -15.67 -8.50
N SER A 185 -1.79 -15.92 -7.93
CA SER A 185 -1.93 -16.38 -6.55
C SER A 185 -2.73 -17.69 -6.51
N PRO A 186 -2.27 -18.72 -5.78
CA PRO A 186 -3.08 -19.92 -5.55
C PRO A 186 -4.25 -19.66 -4.59
N ASP A 187 -4.15 -18.62 -3.75
CA ASP A 187 -5.12 -18.34 -2.68
C ASP A 187 -6.31 -17.51 -3.18
N ARG A 188 -6.14 -16.77 -4.27
CA ARG A 188 -7.15 -15.84 -4.82
C ARG A 188 -7.11 -15.85 -6.35
N ASN A 189 -8.23 -15.52 -6.97
CA ASN A 189 -8.34 -15.35 -8.42
C ASN A 189 -7.66 -14.05 -8.91
N ILE A 190 -6.35 -13.96 -8.67
CA ILE A 190 -5.48 -12.86 -9.08
C ILE A 190 -4.47 -13.47 -10.04
N GLU A 191 -4.64 -13.21 -11.32
CA GLU A 191 -3.73 -13.67 -12.36
C GLU A 191 -3.65 -12.64 -13.48
N GLY A 192 -2.43 -12.26 -13.85
CA GLY A 192 -2.19 -11.34 -14.96
C GLY A 192 -0.88 -10.58 -14.85
N THR A 193 -0.70 -9.62 -15.74
CA THR A 193 0.52 -8.79 -15.82
C THR A 193 0.35 -7.52 -15.01
N VAL A 194 1.33 -7.20 -14.17
CA VAL A 194 1.32 -5.98 -13.36
C VAL A 194 1.54 -4.76 -14.26
N VAL A 195 0.58 -3.83 -14.27
CA VAL A 195 0.64 -2.59 -15.07
C VAL A 195 1.13 -1.41 -14.24
N GLU A 196 0.67 -1.31 -13.01
CA GLU A 196 0.96 -0.18 -12.13
C GLU A 196 0.97 -0.64 -10.67
N ILE A 197 1.92 -0.13 -9.89
CA ILE A 197 1.97 -0.30 -8.44
C ILE A 197 1.70 1.07 -7.83
N GLY A 198 0.46 1.31 -7.41
CA GLY A 198 0.06 2.53 -6.72
C GLY A 198 0.31 2.42 -5.20
N TRP A 199 0.15 3.54 -4.50
CA TRP A 199 0.35 3.58 -3.04
C TRP A 199 -0.72 2.79 -2.25
N ARG A 200 -1.94 2.65 -2.81
CA ARG A 200 -3.07 1.94 -2.16
C ARG A 200 -3.45 0.64 -2.87
N MET A 201 -3.35 0.64 -4.19
CA MET A 201 -3.80 -0.47 -5.04
C MET A 201 -2.79 -0.68 -6.16
N SER A 202 -2.65 -1.93 -6.56
CA SER A 202 -1.92 -2.33 -7.76
C SER A 202 -2.90 -2.67 -8.87
N LYS A 203 -2.58 -2.26 -10.09
CA LYS A 203 -3.38 -2.54 -11.29
C LYS A 203 -2.76 -3.73 -12.02
N ILE A 204 -3.54 -4.79 -12.15
CA ILE A 204 -3.14 -6.01 -12.85
C ILE A 204 -4.00 -6.12 -14.12
N MET A 205 -3.39 -6.41 -15.25
CA MET A 205 -4.09 -6.70 -16.51
C MET A 205 -4.27 -8.19 -16.63
N THR A 206 -5.52 -8.63 -16.66
CA THR A 206 -5.85 -10.05 -16.89
C THR A 206 -5.57 -10.43 -18.33
N PHE A 207 -5.45 -11.74 -18.61
CA PHE A 207 -5.34 -12.25 -19.97
C PHE A 207 -6.62 -12.06 -20.79
N GLU A 208 -7.74 -11.76 -20.12
CA GLU A 208 -9.00 -11.32 -20.71
C GLU A 208 -9.01 -9.80 -21.03
N HIS A 209 -7.89 -9.11 -20.83
CA HIS A 209 -7.66 -7.69 -21.19
C HIS A 209 -8.52 -6.66 -20.43
N TYR A 210 -8.92 -6.95 -19.19
CA TYR A 210 -9.49 -5.94 -18.29
C TYR A 210 -8.60 -5.68 -17.07
N PRO A 211 -8.61 -4.45 -16.52
CA PRO A 211 -7.87 -4.13 -15.33
C PRO A 211 -8.56 -4.65 -14.07
N VAL A 212 -7.81 -5.35 -13.23
CA VAL A 212 -8.18 -5.70 -11.87
C VAL A 212 -7.38 -4.81 -10.91
N TYR A 213 -8.10 -4.09 -10.06
CA TYR A 213 -7.51 -3.24 -9.03
C TYR A 213 -7.45 -3.99 -7.72
N VAL A 214 -6.25 -4.38 -7.31
CA VAL A 214 -6.01 -5.17 -6.10
C VAL A 214 -5.52 -4.26 -4.98
N PRO A 215 -6.25 -4.17 -3.86
CA PRO A 215 -5.75 -3.58 -2.61
C PRO A 215 -4.38 -4.14 -2.22
N ASN A 216 -3.43 -3.26 -1.91
CA ASN A 216 -2.07 -3.68 -1.60
C ASN A 216 -1.97 -4.52 -0.32
N ASP A 217 -2.88 -4.32 0.64
CA ASP A 217 -2.93 -5.06 1.90
C ASP A 217 -3.09 -6.58 1.70
N ILE A 218 -3.75 -6.99 0.62
CA ILE A 218 -3.93 -8.39 0.25
C ILE A 218 -2.58 -9.07 0.04
N PHE A 219 -1.62 -8.43 -0.65
CA PHE A 219 -0.32 -9.02 -0.99
C PHE A 219 0.54 -9.36 0.24
N SER A 220 0.25 -8.76 1.40
CA SER A 220 0.92 -9.10 2.65
C SER A 220 0.36 -10.35 3.32
N SER A 221 -0.75 -10.90 2.81
CA SER A 221 -1.50 -12.00 3.44
C SER A 221 -1.67 -13.24 2.54
N ILE A 222 -1.22 -13.18 1.29
CA ILE A 222 -1.38 -14.25 0.31
C ILE A 222 -0.02 -14.66 -0.28
N CYS A 223 0.07 -15.88 -0.78
CA CYS A 223 1.20 -16.31 -1.58
C CYS A 223 1.11 -15.71 -2.99
N ILE A 224 2.24 -15.21 -3.51
CA ILE A 224 2.37 -14.70 -4.87
C ILE A 224 3.41 -15.53 -5.62
N GLU A 225 2.99 -16.11 -6.73
CA GLU A 225 3.85 -16.78 -7.69
C GLU A 225 4.19 -15.79 -8.80
N ASN A 226 5.47 -15.47 -8.96
CA ASN A 226 5.94 -14.61 -10.04
C ASN A 226 6.36 -15.46 -11.24
N VAL A 227 5.43 -15.67 -12.16
CA VAL A 227 5.65 -16.44 -13.39
C VAL A 227 6.55 -15.68 -14.36
N GLY A 228 6.59 -14.34 -14.28
CA GLY A 228 7.50 -13.50 -15.06
C GLY A 228 8.99 -13.78 -14.79
N ARG A 229 9.32 -14.39 -13.65
CA ARG A 229 10.71 -14.67 -13.23
C ARG A 229 11.11 -16.15 -13.32
N ILE A 230 10.32 -17.00 -13.98
CA ILE A 230 10.72 -18.40 -14.15
C ILE A 230 11.99 -18.51 -14.99
N ALA A 231 12.83 -19.50 -14.68
CA ALA A 231 14.00 -19.82 -15.50
C ALA A 231 13.63 -20.75 -16.66
N ASN A 232 12.76 -21.74 -16.41
CA ASN A 232 12.34 -22.74 -17.38
C ASN A 232 10.87 -23.10 -17.12
N TYR A 233 10.10 -23.32 -18.19
CA TYR A 233 8.77 -23.91 -18.06
C TYR A 233 8.86 -25.43 -17.88
N ARG A 234 8.02 -25.95 -16.99
CA ARG A 234 7.90 -27.39 -16.75
C ARG A 234 6.88 -28.03 -17.68
N ILE A 235 7.25 -29.12 -18.32
CA ILE A 235 6.33 -30.07 -18.96
C ILE A 235 6.12 -31.22 -17.99
N LYS A 236 4.90 -31.33 -17.44
CA LYS A 236 4.46 -32.46 -16.61
C LYS A 236 3.21 -33.04 -17.23
N LEU A 237 3.28 -34.28 -17.70
CA LEU A 237 2.11 -35.02 -18.17
C LEU A 237 2.16 -36.47 -17.71
N GLN A 238 1.01 -37.12 -17.77
CA GLN A 238 0.87 -38.52 -17.47
C GLN A 238 0.15 -39.19 -18.64
N ILE A 239 0.81 -40.14 -19.29
CA ILE A 239 0.21 -40.91 -20.37
C ILE A 239 -0.25 -42.26 -19.84
N GLY A 240 -1.42 -42.72 -20.29
CA GLY A 240 -1.96 -44.04 -19.95
C GLY A 240 -1.86 -44.98 -21.14
N LEU A 241 -1.19 -46.11 -20.97
CA LEU A 241 -1.16 -47.22 -21.93
C LEU A 241 -2.20 -48.27 -21.56
N ARG A 242 -2.65 -49.08 -22.53
CA ARG A 242 -3.56 -50.20 -22.25
C ARG A 242 -2.91 -51.24 -21.36
N TYR A 243 -3.72 -51.95 -20.57
CA TYR A 243 -3.24 -53.08 -19.77
C TYR A 243 -2.64 -54.22 -20.60
N GLU A 244 -3.10 -54.37 -21.85
CA GLU A 244 -2.58 -55.35 -22.81
C GLU A 244 -1.13 -55.05 -23.23
N ASP A 245 -0.68 -53.80 -23.10
CA ASP A 245 0.65 -53.34 -23.49
C ASP A 245 1.66 -53.35 -22.31
N ALA A 246 1.35 -54.07 -21.22
CA ALA A 246 2.15 -54.09 -19.99
C ALA A 246 3.60 -54.54 -20.22
N ASP A 247 3.82 -55.47 -21.15
CA ASP A 247 5.13 -55.98 -21.56
C ASP A 247 5.98 -54.92 -22.29
N ARG A 248 5.36 -53.89 -22.87
CA ARG A 248 6.01 -52.84 -23.67
C ARG A 248 6.31 -51.57 -22.87
N ILE A 249 5.81 -51.43 -21.65
CA ILE A 249 5.94 -50.22 -20.82
C ILE A 249 7.38 -49.76 -20.69
N GLN A 250 8.29 -50.67 -20.35
CA GLN A 250 9.69 -50.33 -20.15
C GLN A 250 10.33 -49.83 -21.45
N ALA A 251 10.05 -50.51 -22.57
CA ALA A 251 10.54 -50.10 -23.89
C ALA A 251 10.02 -48.72 -24.30
N VAL A 252 8.74 -48.44 -24.05
CA VAL A 252 8.13 -47.12 -24.30
C VAL A 252 8.78 -46.06 -23.42
N ALA A 253 8.94 -46.30 -22.12
CA ALA A 253 9.56 -45.36 -21.19
C ALA A 253 11.01 -45.02 -21.60
N ASP A 254 11.80 -46.02 -21.99
CA ASP A 254 13.19 -45.83 -22.43
C ASP A 254 13.27 -45.06 -23.75
N ALA A 255 12.38 -45.36 -24.71
CA ALA A 255 12.31 -44.65 -25.99
C ALA A 255 11.89 -43.18 -25.80
N LEU A 256 10.91 -42.92 -24.94
CA LEU A 256 10.48 -41.57 -24.59
C LEU A 256 11.57 -40.79 -23.87
N LYS A 257 12.28 -41.42 -22.92
CA LYS A 257 13.42 -40.83 -22.24
C LYS A 257 14.51 -40.42 -23.22
N LYS A 258 14.82 -41.29 -24.19
CA LYS A 258 15.77 -40.99 -25.27
C LYS A 258 15.29 -39.83 -26.13
N MET A 259 14.02 -39.84 -26.57
CA MET A 259 13.44 -38.76 -27.37
C MET A 259 13.57 -37.39 -26.67
N LEU A 260 13.23 -37.31 -25.38
CA LEU A 260 13.36 -36.09 -24.59
C LEU A 260 14.81 -35.66 -24.40
N HIS A 261 15.74 -36.61 -24.28
CA HIS A 261 17.16 -36.32 -24.16
C HIS A 261 17.76 -35.82 -25.49
N ASP A 262 17.20 -36.25 -26.63
CA ASP A 262 17.64 -35.84 -27.96
C ASP A 262 17.05 -34.50 -28.39
N GLU A 263 15.88 -34.09 -27.85
CA GLU A 263 15.22 -32.81 -28.14
C GLU A 263 16.06 -31.60 -27.64
N PRO A 264 16.58 -30.74 -28.54
CA PRO A 264 17.45 -29.61 -28.16
C PRO A 264 16.80 -28.58 -27.24
N ARG A 265 15.47 -28.41 -27.33
CA ARG A 265 14.68 -27.44 -26.55
C ARG A 265 14.43 -27.88 -25.11
N ILE A 266 14.71 -29.13 -24.75
CA ILE A 266 14.61 -29.63 -23.36
C ILE A 266 15.91 -29.36 -22.59
N ASP A 267 15.76 -28.93 -21.33
CA ASP A 267 16.86 -28.62 -20.43
C ASP A 267 17.48 -29.89 -19.82
N LYS A 268 18.64 -30.28 -20.35
CA LYS A 268 19.42 -31.43 -19.91
C LYS A 268 20.17 -31.18 -18.59
N GLY A 269 20.28 -29.92 -18.16
CA GLY A 269 20.82 -29.58 -16.84
C GLY A 269 19.81 -29.74 -15.71
N GLN A 270 18.53 -29.95 -16.06
CA GLN A 270 17.43 -30.21 -15.13
C GLN A 270 17.01 -31.68 -15.19
N GLU A 271 16.16 -32.07 -14.24
CA GLU A 271 15.69 -33.45 -14.14
C GLU A 271 14.77 -33.83 -15.31
N ILE A 272 15.07 -34.96 -15.95
CA ILE A 272 14.25 -35.60 -16.98
C ILE A 272 13.82 -36.97 -16.44
N LEU A 273 12.55 -37.07 -16.05
CA LEU A 273 11.96 -38.32 -15.56
C LEU A 273 10.93 -38.83 -16.57
N VAL A 274 11.10 -40.11 -16.91
CA VAL A 274 10.10 -40.91 -17.61
C VAL A 274 10.01 -42.22 -16.88
N VAL A 275 8.96 -42.39 -16.08
CA VAL A 275 8.81 -43.52 -15.16
C VAL A 275 7.38 -44.02 -15.14
N PHE A 276 7.21 -45.34 -15.17
CA PHE A 276 5.93 -45.96 -14.83
C PHE A 276 5.69 -45.77 -13.33
N ASN A 277 4.64 -45.03 -12.97
CA ASN A 277 4.43 -44.58 -11.59
C ASN A 277 3.07 -44.93 -11.00
N GLU A 278 2.10 -45.35 -11.80
CA GLU A 278 0.74 -45.61 -11.32
C GLU A 278 0.00 -46.67 -12.14
N PHE A 279 -0.68 -47.57 -11.45
CA PHE A 279 -1.74 -48.41 -12.01
C PHE A 279 -3.08 -47.70 -11.81
N ALA A 280 -3.78 -47.34 -12.89
CA ALA A 280 -5.07 -46.67 -12.85
C ALA A 280 -6.19 -47.58 -13.39
N SER A 281 -7.44 -47.29 -13.05
CA SER A 281 -8.60 -48.18 -13.29
C SER A 281 -8.71 -48.80 -14.70
N SER A 282 -8.26 -48.11 -15.74
CA SER A 282 -8.25 -48.62 -17.13
C SER A 282 -6.93 -48.39 -17.86
N SER A 283 -5.86 -47.98 -17.16
CA SER A 283 -4.59 -47.61 -17.80
C SER A 283 -3.35 -47.87 -16.94
N LEU A 284 -2.22 -48.10 -17.61
CA LEU A 284 -0.89 -48.17 -17.01
C LEU A 284 -0.18 -46.84 -17.27
N ASN A 285 0.06 -46.07 -16.21
CA ASN A 285 0.44 -44.67 -16.32
C ASN A 285 1.95 -44.46 -16.25
N ILE A 286 2.48 -43.75 -17.25
CA ILE A 286 3.87 -43.28 -17.30
C ILE A 286 3.87 -41.77 -17.05
N LEU A 287 4.57 -41.36 -16.00
CA LEU A 287 4.84 -39.96 -15.70
C LEU A 287 6.00 -39.46 -16.57
N ILE A 288 5.76 -38.35 -17.26
CA ILE A 288 6.76 -37.61 -18.02
C ILE A 288 6.94 -36.25 -17.34
N TYR A 289 8.16 -35.96 -16.93
CA TYR A 289 8.53 -34.74 -16.21
C TYR A 289 9.85 -34.20 -16.76
N CYS A 290 9.81 -33.03 -17.38
CA CYS A 290 10.99 -32.34 -17.90
C CYS A 290 10.79 -30.82 -17.93
N TYR A 291 11.84 -30.09 -18.29
CA TYR A 291 11.84 -28.63 -18.37
C TYR A 291 12.24 -28.17 -19.77
N ALA A 292 11.54 -27.19 -20.32
CA ALA A 292 11.88 -26.55 -21.58
C ALA A 292 12.84 -25.37 -21.34
N LYS A 293 13.86 -25.22 -22.18
CA LYS A 293 14.86 -24.14 -22.17
C LYS A 293 14.29 -22.83 -22.73
N THR A 294 13.19 -22.36 -22.18
CA THR A 294 12.59 -21.09 -22.59
C THR A 294 11.80 -20.46 -21.45
N THR A 295 11.81 -19.13 -21.45
CA THR A 295 10.98 -18.27 -20.61
C THR A 295 9.85 -17.63 -21.41
N ASN A 296 9.83 -17.82 -22.73
CA ASN A 296 8.79 -17.32 -23.61
C ASN A 296 7.64 -18.33 -23.70
N TRP A 297 6.43 -17.89 -23.33
CA TRP A 297 5.24 -18.73 -23.31
C TRP A 297 4.91 -19.36 -24.67
N ALA A 298 4.99 -18.60 -25.76
CA ALA A 298 4.66 -19.11 -27.09
C ALA A 298 5.64 -20.20 -27.56
N GLN A 299 6.94 -20.01 -27.31
CA GLN A 299 7.96 -21.02 -27.61
C GLN A 299 7.78 -22.27 -26.74
N PHE A 300 7.41 -22.09 -25.47
CA PHE A 300 7.08 -23.20 -24.59
C PHE A 300 5.91 -24.02 -25.14
N MET A 301 4.82 -23.37 -25.55
CA MET A 301 3.65 -24.05 -26.10
C MET A 301 3.98 -24.84 -27.38
N GLN A 302 4.83 -24.29 -28.26
CA GLN A 302 5.32 -25.02 -29.44
C GLN A 302 6.19 -26.23 -29.07
N THR A 303 7.09 -26.06 -28.10
CA THR A 303 7.94 -27.16 -27.60
C THR A 303 7.08 -28.28 -27.00
N GLN A 304 6.08 -27.91 -26.20
CA GLN A 304 5.14 -28.86 -25.60
C GLN A 304 4.34 -29.61 -26.68
N HIS A 305 3.85 -28.89 -27.69
CA HIS A 305 3.13 -29.47 -28.82
C HIS A 305 3.96 -30.55 -29.55
N ASP A 306 5.20 -30.22 -29.91
CA ASP A 306 6.07 -31.14 -30.63
C ASP A 306 6.46 -32.36 -29.77
N VAL A 307 6.71 -32.14 -28.47
CA VAL A 307 6.96 -33.23 -27.52
C VAL A 307 5.74 -34.17 -27.46
N TYR A 308 4.52 -33.63 -27.45
CA TYR A 308 3.30 -34.44 -27.39
C TYR A 308 3.10 -35.27 -28.66
N LEU A 309 3.35 -34.70 -29.84
CA LEU A 309 3.31 -35.44 -31.10
C LEU A 309 4.41 -36.52 -31.17
N GLY A 310 5.61 -36.21 -30.64
CA GLY A 310 6.70 -37.17 -30.51
C GLY A 310 6.31 -38.35 -29.60
N ILE A 311 5.66 -38.08 -28.47
CA ILE A 311 5.15 -39.11 -27.56
C ILE A 311 4.18 -40.05 -28.27
N VAL A 312 3.21 -39.51 -29.02
CA VAL A 312 2.27 -40.30 -29.82
C VAL A 312 3.00 -41.22 -30.80
N SER A 313 3.97 -40.67 -31.52
CA SER A 313 4.76 -41.41 -32.52
C SER A 313 5.57 -42.55 -31.90
N VAL A 314 6.17 -42.33 -30.72
CA VAL A 314 6.94 -43.36 -30.00
C VAL A 314 6.04 -44.49 -29.49
N VAL A 315 4.89 -44.15 -28.91
CA VAL A 315 3.93 -45.13 -28.39
C VAL A 315 3.44 -46.05 -29.51
N HIS A 316 2.94 -45.46 -30.60
CA HIS A 316 2.43 -46.21 -31.75
C HIS A 316 3.52 -46.96 -32.50
N GLY A 317 4.73 -46.40 -32.62
CA GLY A 317 5.87 -47.04 -33.27
C GLY A 317 6.33 -48.33 -32.58
N LEU A 318 6.05 -48.48 -31.28
CA LEU A 318 6.32 -49.69 -30.50
C LEU A 318 5.11 -50.64 -30.40
N GLY A 319 4.03 -50.35 -31.14
CA GLY A 319 2.82 -51.17 -31.18
C GLY A 319 1.92 -51.07 -29.95
N ALA A 320 2.27 -50.20 -28.99
CA ALA A 320 1.39 -49.85 -27.88
C ALA A 320 0.35 -48.82 -28.32
N ASP A 321 -0.73 -48.69 -27.55
CA ASP A 321 -1.72 -47.64 -27.78
C ASP A 321 -2.18 -47.00 -26.46
N PHE A 322 -2.76 -45.82 -26.59
CA PHE A 322 -3.31 -45.09 -25.46
C PHE A 322 -4.56 -45.77 -24.93
N ALA A 323 -4.70 -45.78 -23.61
CA ALA A 323 -5.87 -46.33 -22.95
C ALA A 323 -7.06 -45.36 -23.03
N PHE A 324 -8.21 -45.91 -23.39
CA PHE A 324 -9.51 -45.28 -23.14
C PHE A 324 -10.09 -45.80 -21.82
N PRO A 325 -11.12 -45.15 -21.27
CA PRO A 325 -11.93 -45.76 -20.22
C PRO A 325 -12.52 -47.09 -20.70
N THR A 326 -12.16 -48.18 -20.05
CA THR A 326 -12.59 -49.55 -20.41
C THR A 326 -13.48 -50.12 -19.31
N GLN A 327 -14.54 -50.82 -19.70
CA GLN A 327 -15.42 -51.55 -18.79
C GLN A 327 -15.70 -52.94 -19.34
N THR A 328 -15.84 -53.91 -18.43
CA THR A 328 -16.34 -55.25 -18.76
C THR A 328 -17.82 -55.30 -18.45
N LEU A 329 -18.66 -55.47 -19.48
CA LEU A 329 -20.12 -55.58 -19.34
C LEU A 329 -20.51 -57.05 -19.28
N TYR A 330 -21.04 -57.49 -18.14
CA TYR A 330 -21.67 -58.79 -17.99
C TYR A 330 -23.14 -58.68 -18.42
N LEU A 331 -23.46 -59.13 -19.63
CA LEU A 331 -24.83 -59.17 -20.13
C LEU A 331 -25.54 -60.41 -19.60
N GLU A 332 -26.60 -60.21 -18.81
CA GLU A 332 -27.46 -61.30 -18.35
C GLU A 332 -28.27 -61.82 -19.54
N LYS A 333 -28.20 -63.13 -19.79
CA LYS A 333 -28.93 -63.77 -20.88
C LYS A 333 -30.35 -64.02 -20.40
N ASP A 334 -31.30 -63.24 -20.91
CA ASP A 334 -32.72 -63.39 -20.57
C ASP A 334 -33.25 -64.69 -21.20
N GLU A 335 -33.42 -65.74 -20.37
CA GLU A 335 -33.87 -67.08 -20.80
C GLU A 335 -35.31 -67.09 -21.35
N ASN A 336 -36.07 -65.98 -21.23
CA ASN A 336 -37.46 -65.88 -21.66
C ASN A 336 -37.68 -65.17 -23.01
N LYS A 337 -36.63 -64.89 -23.80
CA LYS A 337 -36.79 -64.38 -25.18
C LYS A 337 -36.75 -65.53 -26.20
N PRO A 338 -37.84 -65.80 -26.95
CA PRO A 338 -37.79 -66.70 -28.10
C PRO A 338 -36.97 -66.05 -29.22
N GLU A 339 -36.22 -66.89 -29.95
CA GLU A 339 -35.31 -66.52 -31.06
C GLU A 339 -35.99 -65.72 -32.19
#